data_AF-A0A7D7FUX0-F1
#
_entry.id   AF-A0A7D7FUX0-F1
#
_cell.length_a   1.000
_cell.length_b   1.000
_cell.length_c   1.000
_cell.angle_alpha   90.00
_cell.angle_beta   90.00
_cell.angle_gamma   90.00
#
_symmetry.space_group_name_H-M   'P 1'
#
loop_
_entity.id
_entity.type
_entity.pdbx_description
1 polymer ?
#
loop_
_entity_poly.entity_id
_entity_poly.type
_entity_poly.pdbx_seq_one_letter_code
_entity_poly.pdbx_strand_id
1 'polypeptide(L)'
;MNKIFNKLFWVMAVCGLTMTACSDDIDWNPGAAADGQGVFFPSSQSSSITLTETSGSFEVSVFRTVSSGASTTQITVTPGENAAGIFTVPTEVSFADGVTEAKITVTYQNMKRDVPYTLTLSAVDGTPYGITDLTISAICPLVWEVVSTNATLIDNMFEAFGAAGVKLTGITVEKHPELNKYRFKSPYDNSYFNSCLA
;
A
#
# COMPACT_ATOMS: atom_id res chain seq x y z
N MET A 1 15.61 64.16 -31.05
CA MET A 1 15.31 62.83 -30.43
C MET A 1 13.94 62.23 -30.81
N ASN A 2 13.10 62.85 -31.65
CA ASN A 2 11.68 62.44 -31.78
C ASN A 2 11.37 61.48 -32.96
N LYS A 3 12.35 61.08 -33.77
CA LYS A 3 12.10 60.24 -34.98
C LYS A 3 12.45 58.76 -34.83
N ILE A 4 13.27 58.40 -33.83
CA ILE A 4 13.65 57.01 -33.52
C ILE A 4 12.64 56.37 -32.57
N PHE A 5 12.18 57.11 -31.56
CA PHE A 5 11.13 56.64 -30.63
C PHE A 5 9.79 56.34 -31.33
N ASN A 6 9.42 57.10 -32.35
CA ASN A 6 8.18 56.90 -33.09
C ASN A 6 8.20 55.62 -33.97
N LYS A 7 9.38 55.21 -34.44
CA LYS A 7 9.54 53.96 -35.21
C LYS A 7 9.61 52.73 -34.31
N LEU A 8 10.17 52.87 -33.11
CA LEU A 8 10.18 51.81 -32.09
C LEU A 8 8.76 51.51 -31.57
N PHE A 9 7.91 52.54 -31.43
CA PHE A 9 6.50 52.38 -31.07
C PHE A 9 5.69 51.60 -32.12
N TRP A 10 5.97 51.81 -33.41
CA TRP A 10 5.30 51.11 -34.51
C TRP A 10 5.71 49.63 -34.63
N VAL A 11 6.96 49.28 -34.31
CA VAL A 11 7.43 47.88 -34.32
C VAL A 11 6.88 47.10 -33.11
N MET A 12 6.73 47.74 -31.95
CA MET A 12 6.15 47.12 -30.76
C MET A 12 4.63 46.86 -30.91
N ALA A 13 3.94 47.66 -31.72
CA ALA A 13 2.52 47.46 -32.04
C ALA A 13 2.25 46.22 -32.91
N VAL A 14 3.20 45.80 -33.75
CA VAL A 14 3.07 44.62 -34.63
C VAL A 14 3.36 43.30 -33.88
N CYS A 15 4.26 43.32 -32.88
CA CYS A 15 4.56 42.13 -32.06
C CYS A 15 3.48 41.83 -31.00
N GLY A 16 2.54 42.74 -30.75
CA GLY A 16 1.44 42.53 -29.78
C GLY A 16 0.27 41.70 -30.30
N LEU A 17 0.21 41.42 -31.61
CA LEU A 17 -0.94 40.75 -32.24
C LEU A 17 -0.80 39.21 -32.34
N THR A 18 0.32 38.63 -31.91
CA THR A 18 0.54 37.16 -31.95
C THR A 18 0.45 36.49 -30.57
N MET A 19 0.08 37.23 -29.52
CA MET A 19 -0.10 36.71 -28.15
C MET A 19 -1.58 36.37 -27.84
N THR A 20 -2.33 35.86 -28.82
CA THR A 20 -3.66 35.26 -28.59
C THR A 20 -3.59 33.73 -28.82
N ALA A 21 -2.54 33.10 -28.30
CA ALA A 21 -2.41 31.65 -28.28
C ALA A 21 -2.93 31.01 -26.97
N CYS A 22 -3.46 31.81 -26.05
CA CYS A 22 -4.49 31.33 -25.14
C CYS A 22 -5.83 31.78 -25.73
N SER A 23 -6.48 30.92 -26.50
CA SER A 23 -7.94 30.97 -26.47
C SER A 23 -8.31 30.58 -25.04
N ASP A 24 -8.82 31.54 -24.27
CA ASP A 24 -9.35 31.28 -22.91
C ASP A 24 -10.54 30.31 -22.96
N ASP A 25 -11.06 30.02 -24.16
CA ASP A 25 -12.02 28.96 -24.42
C ASP A 25 -11.31 27.65 -24.78
N ILE A 26 -10.58 27.07 -23.82
CA ILE A 26 -10.76 25.62 -23.69
C ILE A 26 -12.13 25.51 -23.04
N ASP A 27 -13.11 25.12 -23.84
CA ASP A 27 -14.40 24.66 -23.35
C ASP A 27 -14.12 23.46 -22.45
N TRP A 28 -13.85 23.76 -21.17
CA TRP A 28 -13.57 22.76 -20.15
C TRP A 28 -14.90 22.09 -19.89
N ASN A 29 -15.20 21.09 -20.70
CA ASN A 29 -16.27 20.18 -20.41
C ASN A 29 -15.78 19.32 -19.23
N PRO A 30 -16.37 19.45 -18.02
CA PRO A 30 -16.04 18.53 -16.95
C PRO A 30 -16.24 17.11 -17.48
N GLY A 31 -15.34 16.20 -17.08
CA GLY A 31 -15.52 14.78 -17.37
C GLY A 31 -16.93 14.36 -16.96
N ALA A 32 -17.53 13.44 -17.72
CA ALA A 32 -18.86 12.93 -17.41
C ALA A 32 -18.94 12.58 -15.91
N ALA A 33 -20.01 13.01 -15.25
CA ALA A 33 -20.26 12.58 -13.88
C ALA A 33 -20.18 11.05 -13.84
N ALA A 34 -19.53 10.50 -12.82
CA ALA A 34 -19.53 9.05 -12.65
C ALA A 34 -21.00 8.59 -12.58
N ASP A 35 -21.36 7.63 -13.43
CA ASP A 35 -22.68 6.99 -13.33
C ASP A 35 -22.80 6.32 -11.95
N GLY A 36 -24.00 6.37 -11.36
CA GLY A 36 -24.28 5.74 -10.07
C GLY A 36 -23.77 6.52 -8.85
N GLN A 37 -23.35 5.80 -7.81
CA GLN A 37 -22.88 6.39 -6.54
C GLN A 37 -21.39 6.71 -6.52
N GLY A 38 -20.64 6.21 -7.51
CA GLY A 38 -19.20 6.41 -7.64
C GLY A 38 -18.43 5.86 -6.46
N VAL A 39 -18.54 4.56 -6.22
CA VAL A 39 -17.91 3.87 -5.08
C VAL A 39 -16.42 3.63 -5.34
N PHE A 40 -15.59 3.81 -4.32
CA PHE A 40 -14.14 3.62 -4.41
C PHE A 40 -13.50 3.26 -3.06
N PHE A 41 -12.31 2.66 -3.13
CA PHE A 41 -11.43 2.43 -1.99
C PHE A 41 -10.43 3.60 -1.86
N PRO A 42 -10.13 4.08 -0.64
CA PRO A 42 -9.22 5.21 -0.48
C PRO A 42 -7.78 4.76 -0.72
N SER A 43 -6.94 5.64 -1.27
CA SER A 43 -5.51 5.33 -1.49
C SER A 43 -4.71 5.14 -0.19
N SER A 44 -5.24 5.63 0.93
CA SER A 44 -4.70 5.40 2.27
C SER A 44 -5.00 3.99 2.82
N GLN A 45 -5.88 3.22 2.16
CA GLN A 45 -6.17 1.84 2.57
C GLN A 45 -4.92 0.99 2.40
N SER A 46 -4.52 0.30 3.47
CA SER A 46 -3.36 -0.61 3.38
C SER A 46 -3.67 -1.79 2.47
N SER A 47 -2.80 -2.03 1.50
CA SER A 47 -2.80 -3.21 0.63
C SER A 47 -1.94 -4.35 1.19
N SER A 48 -1.17 -4.11 2.26
CA SER A 48 -0.36 -5.13 2.93
C SER A 48 -0.73 -5.18 4.41
N ILE A 49 -1.16 -6.35 4.88
CA ILE A 49 -1.65 -6.54 6.24
C ILE A 49 -0.88 -7.67 6.91
N THR A 50 -0.23 -7.36 8.03
CA THR A 50 0.39 -8.36 8.91
C THR A 50 -0.58 -8.71 10.03
N LEU A 51 -1.03 -9.96 10.07
CA LEU A 51 -2.00 -10.46 11.05
C LEU A 51 -1.29 -11.20 12.18
N THR A 52 -1.67 -10.96 13.43
CA THR A 52 -1.02 -11.60 14.59
C THR A 52 -1.55 -13.02 14.83
N GLU A 53 -2.86 -13.20 14.62
CA GLU A 53 -3.57 -14.45 14.82
C GLU A 53 -3.92 -15.11 13.48
N THR A 54 -4.17 -16.41 13.52
CA THR A 54 -4.58 -17.19 12.33
C THR A 54 -6.08 -17.04 12.02
N SER A 55 -6.82 -16.36 12.89
CA SER A 55 -8.27 -16.13 12.83
C SER A 55 -8.62 -14.79 13.45
N GLY A 56 -9.53 -14.04 12.83
CA GLY A 56 -9.90 -12.70 13.30
C GLY A 56 -10.64 -11.89 12.25
N SER A 57 -10.50 -10.56 12.33
CA SER A 57 -11.09 -9.63 11.37
C SER A 57 -10.27 -8.37 11.20
N PHE A 58 -10.43 -7.70 10.06
CA PHE A 58 -9.93 -6.35 9.80
C PHE A 58 -10.98 -5.53 9.03
N GLU A 59 -10.85 -4.22 9.09
CA GLU A 59 -11.78 -3.30 8.41
C GLU A 59 -11.16 -2.75 7.13
N VAL A 60 -11.99 -2.61 6.10
CA VAL A 60 -11.68 -1.93 4.84
C VAL A 60 -12.66 -0.77 4.69
N SER A 61 -12.16 0.46 4.56
CA SER A 61 -13.02 1.62 4.31
C SER A 61 -13.39 1.70 2.83
N VAL A 62 -14.63 2.07 2.57
CA VAL A 62 -15.20 2.26 1.24
C VAL A 62 -15.91 3.60 1.20
N PHE A 63 -15.68 4.36 0.14
CA PHE A 63 -16.24 5.69 -0.05
C PHE A 63 -17.14 5.74 -1.27
N ARG A 64 -18.04 6.72 -1.31
CA ARG A 64 -18.83 7.09 -2.48
C ARG A 64 -18.70 8.59 -2.78
N THR A 65 -18.78 8.98 -4.05
CA THR A 65 -18.72 10.39 -4.46
C THR A 65 -20.05 11.12 -4.25
N VAL A 66 -21.18 10.40 -4.38
CA VAL A 66 -22.53 10.97 -4.23
C VAL A 66 -23.04 10.74 -2.81
N SER A 67 -23.25 11.80 -2.04
CA SER A 67 -23.77 11.72 -0.66
C SER A 67 -25.30 11.68 -0.58
N SER A 68 -26.00 12.01 -1.66
CA SER A 68 -27.46 12.12 -1.69
C SER A 68 -28.12 10.75 -1.84
N GLY A 69 -29.11 10.49 -1.00
CA GLY A 69 -29.90 9.27 -0.98
C GLY A 69 -29.20 8.13 -0.23
N ALA A 70 -30.00 7.27 0.41
CA ALA A 70 -29.52 5.99 0.89
C ALA A 70 -29.28 5.06 -0.30
N SER A 71 -28.16 4.32 -0.28
CA SER A 71 -27.81 3.40 -1.35
C SER A 71 -27.14 2.13 -0.81
N THR A 72 -27.24 1.04 -1.56
CA THR A 72 -26.51 -0.20 -1.30
C THR A 72 -25.77 -0.61 -2.56
N THR A 73 -24.49 -0.94 -2.42
CA THR A 73 -23.60 -1.28 -3.52
C THR A 73 -23.05 -2.68 -3.33
N GLN A 74 -22.97 -3.42 -4.43
CA GLN A 74 -22.38 -4.76 -4.47
C GLN A 74 -20.85 -4.69 -4.50
N ILE A 75 -20.23 -5.57 -3.73
CA ILE A 75 -18.79 -5.79 -3.67
C ILE A 75 -18.53 -7.22 -4.13
N THR A 76 -17.80 -7.36 -5.23
CA THR A 76 -17.35 -8.67 -5.68
C THR A 76 -16.00 -9.00 -5.07
N VAL A 77 -15.83 -10.26 -4.69
CA VAL A 77 -14.67 -10.74 -3.95
C VAL A 77 -14.00 -11.81 -4.78
N THR A 78 -12.74 -11.58 -5.13
CA THR A 78 -11.92 -12.54 -5.86
C THR A 78 -10.78 -13.02 -4.97
N PRO A 79 -10.88 -14.22 -4.37
CA PRO A 79 -9.77 -14.78 -3.60
C PRO A 79 -8.63 -15.21 -4.52
N GLY A 80 -7.39 -15.03 -4.07
CA GLY A 80 -6.23 -15.63 -4.71
C GLY A 80 -6.15 -17.16 -4.54
N GLU A 81 -5.16 -17.77 -5.18
CA GLU A 81 -4.99 -19.24 -5.27
C GLU A 81 -5.06 -19.95 -3.91
N ASN A 82 -4.46 -19.36 -2.86
CA ASN A 82 -4.44 -19.94 -1.52
C ASN A 82 -5.58 -19.44 -0.62
N ALA A 83 -6.37 -18.45 -1.04
CA ALA A 83 -7.28 -17.70 -0.18
C ALA A 83 -8.73 -18.22 -0.20
N ALA A 84 -9.03 -19.24 -0.99
CA ALA A 84 -10.36 -19.84 -1.05
C ALA A 84 -10.79 -20.37 0.33
N GLY A 85 -11.94 -19.90 0.83
CA GLY A 85 -12.49 -20.29 2.14
C GLY A 85 -11.74 -19.72 3.36
N ILE A 86 -10.70 -18.91 3.16
CA ILE A 86 -9.96 -18.24 4.24
C ILE A 86 -10.66 -16.96 4.66
N PHE A 87 -11.12 -16.16 3.70
CA PHE A 87 -11.78 -14.88 3.95
C PHE A 87 -13.30 -15.00 3.78
N THR A 88 -14.04 -14.34 4.68
CA THR A 88 -15.47 -14.09 4.53
C THR A 88 -15.69 -12.59 4.55
N VAL A 89 -16.28 -12.09 3.46
CA VAL A 89 -16.49 -10.66 3.20
C VAL A 89 -17.97 -10.45 2.88
N PRO A 90 -18.63 -9.42 3.45
CA PRO A 90 -19.96 -9.00 3.02
C PRO A 90 -19.96 -8.64 1.52
N THR A 91 -20.93 -9.16 0.77
CA THR A 91 -21.09 -8.86 -0.66
C THR A 91 -21.78 -7.52 -0.91
N GLU A 92 -22.29 -6.88 0.13
CA GLU A 92 -23.04 -5.63 0.05
C GLU A 92 -22.51 -4.64 1.08
N VAL A 93 -22.46 -3.36 0.68
CA VAL A 93 -22.16 -2.25 1.57
C VAL A 93 -23.26 -1.20 1.43
N SER A 94 -23.79 -0.72 2.55
CA SER A 94 -24.88 0.27 2.57
C SER A 94 -24.37 1.62 3.07
N PHE A 95 -24.85 2.67 2.42
CA PHE A 95 -24.60 4.06 2.76
C PHE A 95 -25.93 4.73 3.14
N ALA A 96 -25.97 5.37 4.30
CA ALA A 96 -27.12 6.19 4.70
C ALA A 96 -27.11 7.53 3.94
N ASP A 97 -28.27 8.17 3.83
CA ASP A 97 -28.39 9.50 3.23
C ASP A 97 -27.46 10.51 3.92
N GLY A 98 -26.72 11.30 3.13
CA GLY A 98 -25.71 12.24 3.59
C GLY A 98 -24.36 11.63 3.99
N VAL A 99 -24.23 10.30 4.07
CA VAL A 99 -23.00 9.60 4.51
C VAL A 99 -22.19 9.11 3.31
N THR A 100 -20.90 9.43 3.26
CA THR A 100 -20.00 9.07 2.14
C THR A 100 -19.02 7.96 2.46
N GLU A 101 -18.88 7.56 3.73
CA GLU A 101 -17.99 6.48 4.17
C GLU A 101 -18.78 5.32 4.75
N ALA A 102 -18.39 4.11 4.37
CA ALA A 102 -18.84 2.86 4.97
C ALA A 102 -17.64 1.95 5.23
N LYS A 103 -17.82 0.96 6.10
CA LYS A 103 -16.78 -0.01 6.46
C LYS A 103 -17.21 -1.42 6.12
N ILE A 104 -16.31 -2.17 5.51
CA ILE A 104 -16.46 -3.60 5.26
C ILE A 104 -15.60 -4.33 6.28
N THR A 105 -16.22 -5.18 7.09
CA THR A 105 -15.50 -6.09 7.99
C THR A 105 -15.14 -7.37 7.25
N VAL A 106 -13.85 -7.54 6.97
CA VAL A 106 -13.32 -8.79 6.41
C VAL A 106 -12.93 -9.70 7.57
N THR A 107 -13.55 -10.87 7.63
CA THR A 107 -13.20 -11.90 8.60
C THR A 107 -12.30 -12.95 7.96
N TYR A 108 -11.38 -13.52 8.74
CA TYR A 108 -10.46 -14.55 8.27
C TYR A 108 -10.35 -15.68 9.30
N GLN A 109 -10.15 -16.91 8.81
CA GLN A 109 -10.08 -18.11 9.64
C GLN A 109 -9.08 -19.10 9.04
N ASN A 110 -8.50 -19.96 9.89
CA ASN A 110 -7.66 -21.09 9.49
C ASN A 110 -6.45 -20.70 8.61
N MET A 111 -5.93 -19.48 8.76
CA MET A 111 -4.73 -19.06 8.05
C MET A 111 -3.52 -19.86 8.51
N LYS A 112 -2.69 -20.30 7.57
CA LYS A 112 -1.39 -20.90 7.88
C LYS A 112 -0.37 -19.79 8.10
N ARG A 113 0.45 -19.92 9.14
CA ARG A 113 1.54 -18.97 9.39
C ARG A 113 2.60 -19.08 8.28
N ASP A 114 3.20 -17.94 7.93
CA ASP A 114 4.21 -17.77 6.88
C ASP A 114 3.73 -18.06 5.44
N VAL A 115 2.42 -18.15 5.24
CA VAL A 115 1.81 -18.28 3.92
C VAL A 115 1.15 -16.94 3.55
N PRO A 116 1.51 -16.31 2.43
CA PRO A 116 0.82 -15.11 1.95
C PRO A 116 -0.51 -15.47 1.30
N TYR A 117 -1.55 -14.71 1.63
CA TYR A 117 -2.89 -14.84 1.07
C TYR A 117 -3.31 -13.53 0.42
N THR A 118 -3.88 -13.59 -0.78
CA THR A 118 -4.35 -12.41 -1.51
C THR A 118 -5.87 -12.40 -1.67
N LEU A 119 -6.45 -11.22 -1.63
CA LEU A 119 -7.88 -10.97 -1.75
C LEU A 119 -8.10 -9.69 -2.56
N THR A 120 -8.88 -9.75 -3.63
CA THR A 120 -9.27 -8.57 -4.40
C THR A 120 -10.74 -8.25 -4.15
N LEU A 121 -11.00 -7.01 -3.73
CA LEU A 121 -12.33 -6.45 -3.56
C LEU A 121 -12.61 -5.47 -4.71
N SER A 122 -13.74 -5.63 -5.38
CA SER A 122 -14.13 -4.77 -6.50
C SER A 122 -15.51 -4.19 -6.28
N ALA A 123 -15.64 -2.87 -6.42
CA ALA A 123 -16.92 -2.18 -6.34
C ALA A 123 -17.62 -2.21 -7.71
N VAL A 124 -18.85 -2.74 -7.76
CA VAL A 124 -19.62 -2.87 -9.02
C VAL A 124 -20.04 -1.49 -9.55
N ASP A 125 -20.43 -0.57 -8.66
CA ASP A 125 -20.83 0.80 -8.99
C ASP A 125 -19.65 1.78 -8.84
N GLY A 126 -18.50 1.37 -9.41
CA GLY A 126 -17.23 2.03 -9.25
C GLY A 126 -17.11 3.34 -10.03
N THR A 127 -16.40 4.33 -9.49
CA THR A 127 -16.07 5.56 -10.22
C THR A 127 -14.78 5.42 -11.03
N PRO A 128 -14.69 5.94 -12.27
CA PRO A 128 -13.44 5.98 -13.03
C PRO A 128 -12.39 6.91 -12.41
N TYR A 129 -12.77 7.71 -11.42
CA TYR A 129 -11.91 8.68 -10.74
C TYR A 129 -11.32 8.17 -9.42
N GLY A 130 -11.58 6.91 -9.07
CA GLY A 130 -11.15 6.30 -7.82
C GLY A 130 -10.62 4.88 -8.01
N ILE A 131 -10.09 4.30 -6.92
CA ILE A 131 -9.66 2.91 -6.91
C ILE A 131 -10.91 2.05 -6.77
N THR A 132 -11.28 1.33 -7.83
CA THR A 132 -12.45 0.42 -7.83
C THR A 132 -12.09 -1.00 -7.45
N ASP A 133 -10.82 -1.37 -7.63
CA ASP A 133 -10.27 -2.70 -7.35
C ASP A 133 -9.15 -2.58 -6.32
N LEU A 134 -9.41 -3.07 -5.10
CA LEU A 134 -8.43 -3.11 -4.03
C LEU A 134 -7.92 -4.54 -3.85
N THR A 135 -6.63 -4.75 -4.11
CA THR A 135 -5.96 -6.03 -3.81
C THR A 135 -5.21 -5.93 -2.48
N ILE A 136 -5.56 -6.82 -1.57
CA ILE A 136 -4.98 -6.93 -0.23
C ILE A 136 -4.12 -8.20 -0.19
N SER A 137 -2.89 -8.05 0.28
CA SER A 137 -1.98 -9.13 0.65
C SER A 137 -1.92 -9.24 2.17
N ALA A 138 -2.33 -10.38 2.70
CA ALA A 138 -2.32 -10.66 4.13
C ALA A 138 -1.34 -11.79 4.45
N ILE A 139 -0.53 -11.61 5.48
CA ILE A 139 0.37 -12.65 6.00
C ILE A 139 0.26 -12.72 7.52
N CYS A 140 0.22 -13.94 8.05
CA CYS A 140 0.34 -14.20 9.47
C CYS A 140 1.76 -14.75 9.74
N PRO A 141 2.69 -13.99 10.33
CA PRO A 141 4.06 -14.48 10.51
C PRO A 141 4.13 -15.58 11.58
N LEU A 142 5.22 -16.37 11.54
CA LEU A 142 5.55 -17.31 12.61
C LEU A 142 5.77 -16.56 13.94
N VAL A 143 5.37 -17.21 15.03
CA VAL A 143 5.63 -16.72 16.38
C VAL A 143 7.02 -17.20 16.83
N TRP A 144 7.77 -16.30 17.45
CA TRP A 144 9.12 -16.57 17.93
C TRP A 144 9.25 -16.06 19.36
N GLU A 145 9.80 -16.90 20.23
CA GLU A 145 10.03 -16.60 21.63
C GLU A 145 11.49 -16.26 21.85
N VAL A 146 11.77 -15.17 22.57
CA VAL A 146 13.15 -14.81 22.93
C VAL A 146 13.67 -15.80 23.97
N VAL A 147 14.75 -16.50 23.63
CA VAL A 147 15.40 -17.48 24.53
C VAL A 147 16.71 -16.96 25.12
N SER A 148 17.35 -15.99 24.47
CA SER A 148 18.54 -15.32 24.99
C SER A 148 18.70 -13.95 24.34
N THR A 149 19.25 -12.99 25.08
CA THR A 149 19.66 -11.68 24.56
C THR A 149 21.18 -11.46 24.64
N ASN A 150 21.91 -12.44 25.17
CA ASN A 150 23.36 -12.35 25.43
C ASN A 150 24.13 -13.48 24.75
N ALA A 151 23.60 -14.03 23.65
CA ALA A 151 24.29 -15.08 22.93
C ALA A 151 25.55 -14.56 22.24
N THR A 152 26.50 -15.46 22.02
CA THR A 152 27.69 -15.23 21.21
C THR A 152 27.57 -16.02 19.92
N LEU A 153 27.72 -15.35 18.78
CA LEU A 153 27.87 -15.97 17.47
C LEU A 153 29.33 -15.87 17.06
N ILE A 154 29.93 -17.00 16.70
CA ILE A 154 31.29 -17.06 16.16
C ILE A 154 31.16 -17.38 14.68
N ASP A 155 31.57 -16.43 13.84
CA ASP A 155 31.54 -16.56 12.38
C ASP A 155 32.94 -16.79 11.85
N ASN A 156 33.17 -18.00 11.34
CA ASN A 156 34.44 -18.46 10.79
C ASN A 156 34.36 -18.69 9.28
N MET A 157 33.34 -18.15 8.60
CA MET A 157 33.07 -18.45 7.19
C MET A 157 34.26 -18.16 6.27
N PHE A 158 35.12 -17.20 6.64
CA PHE A 158 36.28 -16.77 5.83
C PHE A 158 37.64 -17.26 6.35
N GLU A 159 37.69 -18.09 7.40
CA GLU A 159 38.97 -18.58 7.95
C GLU A 159 39.76 -19.42 6.93
N ALA A 160 39.07 -20.19 6.10
CA ALA A 160 39.69 -20.96 5.02
C ALA A 160 40.38 -20.09 3.94
N PHE A 161 40.06 -18.79 3.91
CA PHE A 161 40.64 -17.80 3.01
C PHE A 161 41.66 -16.87 3.71
N GLY A 162 42.07 -17.20 4.94
CA GLY A 162 43.08 -16.46 5.69
C GLY A 162 42.56 -15.26 6.48
N ALA A 163 41.24 -15.04 6.52
CA ALA A 163 40.63 -14.03 7.38
C ALA A 163 40.51 -14.52 8.83
N ALA A 164 40.57 -13.62 9.81
CA ALA A 164 40.28 -13.96 11.20
C ALA A 164 38.77 -14.14 11.41
N GLY A 165 38.38 -15.17 12.17
CA GLY A 165 36.98 -15.35 12.57
C GLY A 165 36.46 -14.16 13.39
N VAL A 166 35.19 -13.81 13.19
CA VAL A 166 34.53 -12.68 13.86
C VAL A 166 33.66 -13.18 15.00
N LYS A 167 33.86 -12.63 16.20
CA LYS A 167 33.04 -12.91 17.38
C LYS A 167 32.04 -11.78 17.60
N LEU A 168 30.76 -12.12 17.49
CA LEU A 168 29.63 -11.23 17.73
C LEU A 168 28.98 -11.59 19.07
N THR A 169 28.80 -10.61 19.95
CA THR A 169 28.23 -10.79 21.30
C THR A 169 26.96 -9.97 21.48
N GLY A 170 26.15 -10.30 22.50
CA GLY A 170 24.89 -9.60 22.75
C GLY A 170 23.80 -9.94 21.73
N ILE A 171 23.92 -11.10 21.07
CA ILE A 171 22.98 -11.51 20.03
C ILE A 171 21.69 -12.01 20.68
N THR A 172 20.56 -11.50 20.17
CA THR A 172 19.24 -12.02 20.52
C THR A 172 18.95 -13.29 19.74
N VAL A 173 18.64 -14.36 20.46
CA VAL A 173 18.24 -15.66 19.91
C VAL A 173 16.77 -15.85 20.20
N GLU A 174 16.04 -16.21 19.15
CA GLU A 174 14.63 -16.56 19.26
C GLU A 174 14.43 -18.02 18.85
N LYS A 175 13.49 -18.70 19.51
CA LYS A 175 13.10 -20.09 19.24
C LYS A 175 11.66 -20.12 18.78
N HIS A 176 11.36 -20.99 17.82
CA HIS A 176 9.98 -21.28 17.49
C HIS A 176 9.33 -22.12 18.62
N PRO A 177 8.12 -21.80 19.09
CA PRO A 177 7.51 -22.49 20.23
C PRO A 177 7.40 -24.01 20.04
N GLU A 178 6.97 -24.43 18.85
CA GLU A 178 6.64 -25.84 18.56
C GLU A 178 7.67 -26.56 17.68
N LEU A 179 8.61 -25.84 17.09
CA LEU A 179 9.58 -26.40 16.14
C LEU A 179 10.98 -26.29 16.74
N ASN A 180 11.83 -27.28 16.47
CA ASN A 180 13.26 -27.21 16.83
C ASN A 180 14.01 -26.27 15.87
N LYS A 181 13.55 -25.02 15.76
CA LYS A 181 14.13 -23.96 14.94
C LYS A 181 14.53 -22.81 15.85
N TYR A 182 15.73 -22.30 15.59
CA TYR A 182 16.30 -21.14 16.25
C TYR A 182 16.70 -20.12 15.19
N ARG A 183 16.62 -18.84 15.52
CA ARG A 183 17.15 -17.77 14.69
C ARG A 183 17.91 -16.75 15.53
N PHE A 184 18.96 -16.21 14.93
CA PHE A 184 19.65 -15.04 15.45
C PHE A 184 18.97 -13.80 14.88
N LYS A 185 18.61 -12.84 15.74
CA LYS A 185 17.97 -11.59 15.32
C LYS A 185 19.04 -10.60 14.90
N SER A 186 19.07 -10.29 13.61
CA SER A 186 19.99 -9.31 12.98
C SER A 186 21.43 -9.42 13.51
N PRO A 187 22.10 -10.57 13.38
CA PRO A 187 23.42 -10.78 13.98
C PRO A 187 24.51 -9.90 13.37
N TYR A 188 24.33 -9.48 12.12
CA TYR A 188 25.28 -8.65 11.38
C TYR A 188 24.80 -7.21 11.34
N ASP A 189 25.70 -6.29 11.67
CA ASP A 189 25.49 -4.86 11.58
C ASP A 189 26.46 -4.23 10.56
N ASN A 190 26.37 -2.92 10.39
CA ASN A 190 27.26 -2.20 9.48
C ASN A 190 28.73 -2.27 9.93
N SER A 191 28.99 -2.47 11.23
CA SER A 191 30.34 -2.62 11.77
C SER A 191 30.98 -3.93 11.31
N TYR A 192 30.21 -5.03 11.28
CA TYR A 192 30.66 -6.31 10.73
C TYR A 192 31.11 -6.15 9.28
N PHE A 193 30.29 -5.55 8.40
CA PHE A 193 30.65 -5.41 6.99
C PHE A 193 31.86 -4.51 6.75
N ASN A 194 32.02 -3.45 7.55
CA ASN A 194 33.21 -2.60 7.47
C ASN A 194 34.49 -3.36 7.87
N SER A 195 34.39 -4.32 8.80
CA SER A 195 35.54 -5.14 9.21
C SER A 195 35.97 -6.17 8.17
N CYS A 196 35.09 -6.55 7.23
CA CYS A 196 35.39 -7.48 6.14
C CYS A 196 35.99 -6.80 4.89
N LEU A 197 35.96 -5.46 4.83
CA LEU A 197 36.46 -4.66 3.68
C LEU A 197 37.87 -4.11 3.92
N ALA A 198 38.45 -4.31 5.11
CA ALA A 198 39.81 -3.90 5.47
C ALA A 198 40.78 -5.08 5.37
#